data_AF-A0A1E5A1I5-F1
#
_entry.id   AF-A0A1E5A1I5-F1
#
_cell.length_a   1.000
_cell.length_b   1.000
_cell.length_c   1.000
_cell.angle_alpha   90.00
_cell.angle_beta   90.00
_cell.angle_gamma   90.00
#
_symmetry.space_group_name_H-M   'P 1'
#
loop_
_entity.id
_entity.type
_entity.pdbx_description
1 polymer ?
#
loop_
_entity_poly.entity_id
_entity_poly.type
_entity_poly.pdbx_seq_one_letter_code
_entity_poly.pdbx_strand_id
1 'polypeptide(L)'
;MSYLRKFDIDYIKIDRSFVKNLPEATDDLVLCRAIIAIADSLGLRVVAEGVETDEQMQLLAREGCDYIQGYILSKPVDAQIFESRLLSGRMQQTKNSAGASKIKAVPVAEVL
;
A
#
# COMPACT_ATOMS: atom_id res chain seq x y z
N MET A 1 -17.55 14.11 4.70
CA MET A 1 -16.15 14.44 4.37
C MET A 1 -15.52 15.51 5.28
N SER A 2 -15.94 15.65 6.55
CA SER A 2 -15.44 16.70 7.46
C SER A 2 -14.44 16.23 8.51
N TYR A 3 -14.09 14.93 8.56
CA TYR A 3 -13.29 14.36 9.65
C TYR A 3 -11.81 14.18 9.31
N LEU A 4 -11.46 13.90 8.05
CA LEU A 4 -10.06 13.69 7.65
C LEU A 4 -9.18 14.94 7.88
N ARG A 5 -9.74 16.14 7.71
CA ARG A 5 -9.03 17.42 7.97
C ARG A 5 -8.95 17.82 9.44
N LYS A 6 -9.61 17.09 10.34
CA LYS A 6 -9.63 17.41 11.78
C LYS A 6 -8.51 16.72 12.55
N PHE A 7 -7.82 15.78 11.91
CA PHE A 7 -6.70 15.06 12.50
C PHE A 7 -5.42 15.44 11.76
N ASP A 8 -4.33 15.55 12.51
CA ASP A 8 -2.99 15.72 11.98
C ASP A 8 -2.48 14.34 11.54
N ILE A 9 -2.93 13.90 10.36
CA ILE A 9 -2.57 12.62 9.77
C ILE A 9 -1.74 12.85 8.51
N ASP A 10 -0.78 11.97 8.28
CA ASP A 10 0.05 11.98 7.07
C ASP A 10 -0.36 10.93 6.03
N TYR A 11 -1.17 9.94 6.45
CA TYR A 11 -1.48 8.76 5.66
C TYR A 11 -2.95 8.34 5.73
N ILE A 12 -3.42 7.72 4.64
CA ILE A 12 -4.68 6.99 4.56
C ILE A 12 -4.40 5.55 4.12
N LYS A 13 -5.09 4.61 4.75
CA LYS A 13 -4.99 3.18 4.41
C LYS A 13 -6.21 2.73 3.62
N ILE A 14 -6.00 2.03 2.51
CA ILE A 14 -7.05 1.31 1.78
C ILE A 14 -7.06 -0.11 2.30
N ASP A 15 -8.14 -0.48 2.98
CA ASP A 15 -8.30 -1.80 3.59
C ASP A 15 -8.30 -2.92 2.55
N ARG A 16 -7.78 -4.09 2.95
CA ARG A 16 -7.70 -5.31 2.13
C ARG A 16 -9.02 -5.68 1.45
N SER A 17 -10.16 -5.41 2.07
CA SER A 17 -11.47 -5.72 1.49
C SER A 17 -11.72 -5.09 0.12
N PHE A 18 -11.08 -3.94 -0.17
CA PHE A 18 -11.13 -3.25 -1.46
C PHE A 18 -9.99 -3.62 -2.41
N VAL A 19 -8.92 -4.24 -1.90
CA VAL A 19 -7.74 -4.62 -2.71
C VAL A 19 -7.85 -6.04 -3.23
N LYS A 20 -8.43 -6.96 -2.44
CA LYS A 20 -8.42 -8.41 -2.69
C LYS A 20 -9.03 -8.84 -4.03
N ASN A 21 -9.98 -8.06 -4.58
CA ASN A 21 -10.70 -8.40 -5.82
C ASN A 21 -10.20 -7.62 -7.04
N LEU A 22 -9.12 -6.84 -6.89
CA LEU A 22 -8.51 -6.15 -8.02
C LEU A 22 -7.69 -7.14 -8.88
N PRO A 23 -7.67 -6.98 -10.22
CA PRO A 23 -8.31 -5.92 -11.01
C PRO A 23 -9.79 -6.14 -11.40
N GLU A 24 -10.38 -7.32 -11.14
CA GLU A 24 -11.63 -7.75 -11.76
C GLU A 24 -12.88 -6.99 -11.26
N ALA A 25 -12.87 -6.53 -10.00
CA ALA A 25 -13.99 -5.81 -9.41
C ALA A 25 -13.92 -4.30 -9.70
N THR A 26 -14.75 -3.84 -10.65
CA THR A 26 -14.79 -2.44 -11.07
C THR A 26 -15.17 -1.47 -9.96
N ASP A 27 -16.06 -1.87 -9.05
CA ASP A 27 -16.52 -1.00 -7.94
C ASP A 27 -15.40 -0.79 -6.92
N ASP A 28 -14.65 -1.84 -6.60
CA ASP A 28 -13.49 -1.79 -5.70
C ASP A 28 -12.39 -0.90 -6.32
N LEU A 29 -12.16 -1.01 -7.63
CA LEU A 29 -11.21 -0.15 -8.35
C LEU A 29 -11.65 1.32 -8.34
N VAL A 30 -12.93 1.59 -8.60
CA VAL A 30 -13.48 2.96 -8.58
C VAL A 30 -13.31 3.56 -7.18
N LEU A 31 -13.56 2.79 -6.12
CA LEU A 31 -13.38 3.27 -4.76
C LEU A 31 -11.91 3.52 -4.43
N CYS A 32 -11.00 2.60 -4.79
CA CYS A 32 -9.55 2.80 -4.61
C CYS A 32 -9.09 4.09 -5.29
N ARG A 33 -9.48 4.30 -6.55
CA ARG A 33 -9.16 5.53 -7.31
C ARG A 33 -9.72 6.78 -6.62
N ALA A 34 -10.96 6.73 -6.13
CA ALA A 34 -11.57 7.85 -5.42
C ALA A 34 -10.82 8.18 -4.13
N ILE A 35 -10.44 7.17 -3.34
CA ILE A 35 -9.67 7.36 -2.11
C ILE A 35 -8.30 7.97 -2.41
N ILE A 36 -7.61 7.49 -3.44
CA ILE A 36 -6.30 8.02 -3.85
C ILE A 36 -6.43 9.49 -4.25
N ALA A 37 -7.42 9.85 -5.07
CA ALA A 37 -7.64 11.24 -5.48
C ALA A 37 -7.98 12.17 -4.29
N ILE A 38 -8.73 11.68 -3.31
CA ILE A 38 -9.04 12.42 -2.07
C ILE A 38 -7.77 12.64 -1.25
N ALA A 39 -6.95 11.60 -1.08
CA ALA A 39 -5.70 11.68 -0.33
C ALA A 39 -4.74 12.69 -0.97
N ASP A 40 -4.54 12.62 -2.29
CA ASP A 40 -3.73 13.56 -3.06
C ASP A 40 -4.21 15.02 -2.86
N SER A 41 -5.52 15.24 -2.97
CA SER A 41 -6.13 16.57 -2.76
C SER A 41 -5.94 17.13 -1.34
N LEU A 42 -5.70 16.26 -0.36
CA LEU A 42 -5.46 16.61 1.03
C LEU A 42 -3.98 16.61 1.42
N GLY A 43 -3.06 16.29 0.49
CA GLY A 43 -1.63 16.16 0.76
C GLY A 43 -1.28 14.94 1.60
N LEU A 44 -2.13 13.91 1.60
CA LEU A 44 -1.97 12.67 2.35
C LEU A 44 -1.40 11.57 1.45
N ARG A 45 -0.56 10.70 2.03
CA ARG A 45 -0.02 9.53 1.31
C ARG A 45 -0.90 8.31 1.49
N VAL A 46 -0.95 7.42 0.50
CA VAL A 46 -1.84 6.24 0.51
C VAL A 46 -1.06 4.95 0.69
N VAL A 47 -1.54 4.10 1.59
CA VAL A 47 -1.04 2.75 1.81
C VAL A 47 -2.14 1.75 1.50
N ALA A 48 -1.98 0.94 0.46
CA ALA A 48 -2.90 -0.15 0.15
C ALA A 48 -2.52 -1.42 0.91
N GLU A 49 -3.49 -2.01 1.62
CA GLU A 49 -3.29 -3.23 2.41
C GLU A 49 -3.77 -4.49 1.69
N GLY A 50 -3.12 -5.62 1.99
CA GLY A 50 -3.53 -6.92 1.46
C GLY A 50 -3.21 -7.12 -0.02
N VAL A 51 -2.14 -6.51 -0.52
CA VAL A 51 -1.64 -6.79 -1.88
C VAL A 51 -0.98 -8.17 -1.93
N GLU A 52 -1.51 -9.04 -2.79
CA GLU A 52 -1.10 -10.43 -2.90
C GLU A 52 -0.55 -10.79 -4.28
N THR A 53 -0.93 -10.05 -5.35
CA THR A 53 -0.50 -10.32 -6.73
C THR A 53 0.24 -9.15 -7.38
N ASP A 54 1.10 -9.46 -8.36
CA ASP A 54 1.80 -8.44 -9.15
C ASP A 54 0.83 -7.53 -9.92
N GLU A 55 -0.32 -8.07 -10.36
CA GLU A 55 -1.37 -7.32 -11.05
C GLU A 55 -2.01 -6.26 -10.14
N GLN A 56 -2.32 -6.62 -8.89
CA GLN A 56 -2.82 -5.68 -7.88
C GLN A 56 -1.80 -4.57 -7.62
N MET A 57 -0.53 -4.94 -7.40
CA MET A 57 0.55 -3.99 -7.17
C MET A 57 0.71 -3.03 -8.35
N GLN A 58 0.76 -3.54 -9.58
CA GLN A 58 0.92 -2.72 -10.78
C GLN A 58 -0.28 -1.80 -11.01
N LEU A 59 -1.50 -2.29 -10.77
CA LEU A 59 -2.71 -1.47 -10.87
C LEU A 59 -2.69 -0.33 -9.86
N LEU A 60 -2.48 -0.63 -8.57
CA LEU A 60 -2.42 0.37 -7.51
C LEU A 60 -1.32 1.42 -7.78
N ALA A 61 -0.17 0.98 -8.31
CA ALA A 61 0.92 1.87 -8.69
C ALA A 61 0.55 2.78 -9.88
N ARG A 62 -0.23 2.30 -10.85
CA ARG A 62 -0.74 3.10 -11.97
C ARG A 62 -1.81 4.10 -11.51
N GLU A 63 -2.62 3.73 -10.53
CA GLU A 63 -3.64 4.60 -9.93
C GLU A 63 -3.05 5.68 -9.00
N GLY A 64 -1.75 5.64 -8.74
CA GLY A 64 -1.05 6.66 -7.94
C GLY A 64 -0.96 6.34 -6.45
N CYS A 65 -1.15 5.07 -6.04
CA CYS A 65 -0.90 4.66 -4.67
C CYS A 65 0.61 4.77 -4.34
N ASP A 66 0.95 5.39 -3.22
CA ASP A 66 2.34 5.60 -2.81
C ASP A 66 3.00 4.33 -2.28
N TYR A 67 2.22 3.51 -1.57
CA TYR A 67 2.73 2.47 -0.71
C TYR A 67 1.86 1.21 -0.69
N ILE A 68 2.50 0.05 -0.51
CA ILE A 68 1.79 -1.23 -0.35
C ILE A 68 2.24 -2.01 0.89
N GLN A 69 1.28 -2.74 1.44
CA GLN A 69 1.48 -3.81 2.39
C GLN A 69 0.73 -5.05 1.90
N GLY A 70 1.35 -6.24 2.01
CA GLY A 70 0.66 -7.48 1.75
C GLY A 70 1.60 -8.67 1.59
N TYR A 71 1.02 -9.85 1.33
CA TYR A 71 1.77 -11.10 1.27
C TYR A 71 2.70 -11.18 0.06
N ILE A 72 2.51 -10.32 -0.94
CA ILE A 72 3.48 -10.14 -2.03
C ILE A 72 4.87 -9.73 -1.52
N LEU A 73 4.93 -8.96 -0.42
CA LEU A 73 6.18 -8.53 0.21
C LEU A 73 6.65 -9.55 1.24
N SER A 74 5.78 -9.89 2.18
CA SER A 74 6.04 -10.87 3.23
C SER A 74 4.74 -11.31 3.88
N LYS A 75 4.68 -12.59 4.27
CA LYS A 75 3.71 -13.03 5.27
C LYS A 75 4.02 -12.40 6.64
N PRO A 76 3.07 -12.38 7.59
CA PRO A 76 3.36 -12.09 8.98
C PRO A 76 4.41 -13.06 9.49
N VAL A 77 5.40 -12.53 10.19
CA VAL A 77 6.50 -13.29 10.78
C VAL A 77 6.57 -12.97 12.27
N ASP A 78 7.23 -13.83 13.03
CA ASP A 78 7.56 -13.56 14.42
C ASP A 78 8.50 -12.35 14.56
N ALA A 79 8.52 -11.77 15.76
CA ALA A 79 9.28 -10.56 16.05
C ALA A 79 10.79 -10.73 15.80
N GLN A 80 11.34 -11.91 16.08
CA GLN A 80 12.76 -12.21 15.91
C GLN A 80 13.13 -12.24 14.41
N ILE A 81 12.31 -12.87 13.57
CA ILE A 81 12.50 -12.82 12.11
C ILE A 81 12.32 -11.39 11.58
N PHE A 82 11.33 -10.65 12.07
CA PHE A 82 11.12 -9.25 11.67
C PHE A 82 12.36 -8.39 11.98
N GLU A 83 12.85 -8.45 13.21
CA GLU A 83 14.04 -7.72 13.67
C GLU A 83 15.26 -8.06 12.81
N SER A 84 15.50 -9.36 12.56
CA SER A 84 16.61 -9.80 11.71
C SER A 84 16.52 -9.24 10.27
N ARG A 85 15.32 -9.22 9.69
CA ARG A 85 15.09 -8.68 8.34
C ARG A 85 15.23 -7.16 8.27
N LEU A 86 14.77 -6.47 9.32
CA LEU A 86 14.88 -5.02 9.45
C LEU A 86 16.35 -4.60 9.56
N LEU A 87 17.10 -5.21 10.48
CA LEU A 87 18.51 -4.89 10.72
C LEU A 87 19.43 -5.26 9.55
N SER A 88 19.07 -6.30 8.78
CA SER A 88 19.86 -6.70 7.60
C SER A 88 19.56 -5.89 6.33
N GLY A 89 18.67 -4.89 6.39
CA GLY A 89 18.27 -4.07 5.24
C GLY A 89 17.51 -4.83 4.14
N ARG A 90 17.15 -6.10 4.38
CA ARG A 90 16.48 -6.97 3.39
C ARG A 90 14.99 -6.66 3.23
N MET A 91 14.41 -5.88 4.13
CA MET A 91 13.01 -5.42 4.03
C MET A 91 12.76 -4.41 2.90
N GLN A 92 13.80 -3.82 2.30
CA GLN A 92 13.68 -2.81 1.23
C GLN A 92 13.83 -3.38 -0.19
N GLN A 93 14.08 -4.68 -0.35
CA GLN A 93 14.33 -5.30 -1.65
C GLN A 93 13.01 -5.81 -2.26
N THR A 94 12.19 -4.92 -2.80
CA THR A 94 11.18 -5.32 -3.78
C THR A 94 11.92 -5.82 -5.02
N LYS A 95 11.56 -7.01 -5.52
CA LYS A 95 12.07 -7.52 -6.81
C LYS A 95 11.95 -6.41 -7.85
N ASN A 96 13.07 -5.97 -8.43
CA ASN A 96 13.09 -5.11 -9.60
C ASN A 96 12.39 -5.85 -10.75
N SER A 97 11.07 -5.72 -10.86
CA SER A 97 10.37 -5.97 -12.11
C SER A 97 10.54 -4.72 -12.98
N ALA A 98 11.20 -4.92 -14.11
CA ALA A 98 11.49 -3.89 -15.10
C ALA A 98 10.17 -3.29 -15.63
N GLY A 99 9.87 -2.06 -15.21
CA GLY A 99 8.70 -1.31 -15.68
C GLY A 99 8.30 -0.27 -14.64
N ALA A 100 8.73 0.97 -14.85
CA ALA A 100 8.62 2.07 -13.88
C ALA A 100 7.18 2.30 -13.39
N SER A 101 6.88 1.83 -12.17
CA SER A 101 5.78 2.34 -11.36
C SER A 101 6.30 2.49 -9.93
N LYS A 102 6.36 3.72 -9.43
CA LYS A 102 7.08 4.13 -8.20
C LYS A 102 6.33 3.80 -6.91
N ILE A 103 5.66 2.66 -6.82
CA ILE A 103 5.05 2.24 -5.55
C ILE A 103 6.13 1.69 -4.63
N LYS A 104 6.22 2.24 -3.41
CA LYS A 104 7.25 1.84 -2.45
C LYS A 104 6.69 0.79 -1.49
N ALA A 105 7.50 -0.19 -1.12
CA ALA A 105 7.18 -1.04 0.01
C ALA A 105 7.29 -0.22 1.30
N VAL A 106 6.33 -0.38 2.22
CA VAL A 106 6.43 0.21 3.57
C VAL A 106 6.61 -0.91 4.58
N PRO A 107 7.61 -0.81 5.47
CA PRO A 107 7.69 -1.71 6.60
C PRO A 107 6.45 -1.54 7.47
N VAL A 108 5.88 -2.65 7.96
CA VAL A 108 4.67 -2.68 8.82
C VAL A 108 4.75 -1.69 10.01
N ALA A 109 5.96 -1.32 10.43
CA ALA A 109 6.23 -0.42 11.54
C ALA A 109 6.12 1.09 11.24
N GLU A 110 5.96 1.54 9.99
CA GLU A 110 5.97 2.98 9.64
C GLU A 110 4.58 3.63 9.45
N VAL A 111 3.48 2.90 9.61
CA VAL A 111 2.11 3.38 9.35
C VAL A 111 1.11 3.02 10.46
N LEU A 112 1.57 3.02 11.72
CA LEU A 112 0.71 2.91 12.90
C LEU A 112 0.69 4.21 13.67
#